data_AF-A0A171KQZ4-F1
#
_entry.id   AF-A0A171KQZ4-F1
#
_cell.length_a   1.000
_cell.length_b   1.000
_cell.length_c   1.000
_cell.angle_alpha   90.00
_cell.angle_beta   90.00
_cell.angle_gamma   90.00
#
_symmetry.space_group_name_H-M   'P 1'
#
loop_
_entity.id
_entity.type
_entity.pdbx_description
1 polymer ?
#
loop_
_entity_poly.entity_id
_entity_poly.type
_entity_poly.pdbx_seq_one_letter_code
_entity_poly.pdbx_strand_id
1 'polypeptide(L)'
;MEWLSRIQIGADIATGLTIIGALLSWLIKSRADARKERLRGINDAARAVAVQSIQQVLGELSRDFNKIVVSASTVERRIDFGMDRDIEKWQNSVAKRLENGNLPLNKILSDLDRIREQISEFYESAASSRYVLFPALSSLPESKEIVSRFKEDYTRIGKVYNTLSGGRLALLTELQQLISGIAEYRTTHRNAGTGELVETFQSQAASIVLDADYADWVASFLPQEERAEFIRRIQERDYAGTDLISQAMLGVLGGAASRGHALLAQILIFTSSELQSARKQCKEFMIMLAAISSRLQSKDNGLSVPQLIAMLRDEEYFAVESEVR
;
A
#
# COMPACT_ATOMS: atom_id res chain seq x y z
N MET A 1 -86.96 23.30 -28.12
CA MET A 1 -85.96 22.30 -28.57
C MET A 1 -84.54 22.91 -28.62
N GLU A 2 -84.13 23.73 -27.64
CA GLU A 2 -82.80 24.41 -27.68
C GLU A 2 -81.84 24.03 -26.53
N TRP A 3 -82.28 23.22 -25.56
CA TRP A 3 -81.46 22.88 -24.40
C TRP A 3 -80.60 21.62 -24.59
N LEU A 4 -81.03 20.68 -25.45
CA LEU A 4 -80.30 19.44 -25.75
C LEU A 4 -79.10 19.67 -26.67
N SER A 5 -79.17 20.62 -27.61
CA SER A 5 -78.06 20.95 -28.52
C SER A 5 -76.89 21.63 -27.81
N ARG A 6 -77.14 22.45 -26.78
CA ARG A 6 -76.07 23.08 -25.97
C ARG A 6 -75.33 22.10 -25.07
N ILE A 7 -76.00 21.05 -24.58
CA ILE A 7 -75.36 19.99 -23.78
C ILE A 7 -74.50 19.07 -24.66
N GLN A 8 -74.97 18.76 -25.87
CA GLN A 8 -74.26 17.89 -26.80
C GLN A 8 -73.03 18.58 -27.44
N ILE A 9 -73.12 19.89 -27.73
CA ILE A 9 -71.97 20.71 -28.17
C ILE A 9 -70.94 20.89 -27.03
N GLY A 10 -71.39 21.02 -25.78
CA GLY A 10 -70.51 21.08 -24.61
C GLY A 10 -69.75 19.78 -24.32
N ALA A 11 -70.40 18.62 -24.55
CA ALA A 11 -69.78 17.30 -24.40
C ALA A 11 -68.75 17.01 -25.51
N ASP A 12 -69.03 17.32 -26.78
CA ASP A 12 -68.08 17.08 -27.88
C ASP A 12 -66.85 17.99 -27.82
N ILE A 13 -67.00 19.25 -27.40
CA ILE A 13 -65.87 20.18 -27.21
C ILE A 13 -65.00 19.77 -26.02
N ALA A 14 -65.60 19.36 -24.90
CA ALA A 14 -64.87 18.89 -23.73
C ALA A 14 -64.11 17.59 -24.01
N THR A 15 -64.71 16.65 -24.75
CA THR A 15 -64.07 15.39 -25.12
C THR A 15 -62.94 15.62 -26.14
N GLY A 16 -63.12 16.52 -27.10
CA GLY A 16 -62.08 16.94 -28.04
C GLY A 16 -60.89 17.65 -27.36
N LEU A 17 -61.14 18.53 -26.38
CA LEU A 17 -60.10 19.15 -25.55
C LEU A 17 -59.33 18.13 -24.71
N THR A 18 -60.02 17.11 -24.21
CA THR A 18 -59.40 16.03 -23.41
C THR A 18 -58.49 15.16 -24.26
N ILE A 19 -58.89 14.84 -25.50
CA ILE A 19 -58.08 14.08 -26.47
C ILE A 19 -56.82 14.88 -26.86
N ILE A 20 -56.96 16.17 -27.14
CA ILE A 20 -55.83 17.06 -27.48
C ILE A 20 -54.89 17.24 -26.28
N GLY A 21 -55.43 17.41 -25.07
CA GLY A 21 -54.65 17.50 -23.83
C GLY A 21 -53.89 16.20 -23.50
N ALA A 22 -54.49 15.04 -23.76
CA ALA A 22 -53.86 13.74 -23.59
C ALA A 22 -52.74 13.51 -24.62
N LEU A 23 -52.94 13.90 -25.88
CA LEU A 23 -51.93 13.84 -26.95
C LEU A 23 -50.73 14.76 -26.67
N LEU A 24 -50.97 16.00 -26.21
CA LEU A 24 -49.91 16.94 -25.83
C LEU A 24 -49.14 16.44 -24.59
N SER A 25 -49.85 15.93 -23.58
CA SER A 25 -49.21 15.34 -22.40
C SER A 25 -48.38 14.11 -22.77
N TRP A 26 -48.87 13.26 -23.68
CA TRP A 26 -48.13 12.10 -24.17
C TRP A 26 -46.90 12.50 -24.98
N LEU A 27 -46.98 13.54 -25.84
CA LEU A 27 -45.82 14.05 -26.59
C LEU A 27 -44.74 14.67 -25.69
N ILE A 28 -45.14 15.41 -24.65
CA ILE A 28 -44.21 15.99 -23.67
C ILE A 28 -43.56 14.88 -22.85
N LYS A 29 -44.36 13.91 -22.37
CA LYS A 29 -43.89 12.77 -21.59
C LYS A 29 -42.99 11.86 -22.44
N SER A 30 -43.36 11.59 -23.69
CA SER A 30 -42.57 10.86 -24.69
C SER A 30 -41.23 11.53 -24.98
N ARG A 31 -41.18 12.86 -25.16
CA ARG A 31 -39.91 13.59 -25.32
C ARG A 31 -39.07 13.60 -24.04
N ALA A 32 -39.68 13.71 -22.87
CA ALA A 32 -38.99 13.64 -21.60
C ALA A 32 -38.44 12.23 -21.34
N ASP A 33 -39.21 11.20 -21.68
CA ASP A 33 -38.85 9.80 -21.54
C ASP A 33 -37.77 9.42 -22.57
N ALA A 34 -37.85 9.87 -23.82
CA ALA A 34 -36.81 9.68 -24.83
C ALA A 34 -35.50 10.42 -24.48
N ARG A 35 -35.59 11.60 -23.86
CA ARG A 35 -34.40 12.29 -23.30
C ARG A 35 -33.83 11.51 -22.12
N LYS A 36 -34.67 11.00 -21.22
CA LYS A 36 -34.24 10.13 -20.11
C LYS A 36 -33.64 8.81 -20.61
N GLU A 37 -34.17 8.22 -21.67
CA GLU A 37 -33.64 7.02 -22.33
C GLU A 37 -32.31 7.30 -23.02
N ARG A 38 -32.17 8.43 -23.70
CA ARG A 38 -30.89 8.85 -24.30
C ARG A 38 -29.85 9.14 -23.22
N LEU A 39 -30.22 9.81 -22.14
CA LEU A 39 -29.34 10.03 -20.99
C LEU A 39 -29.00 8.71 -20.27
N ARG A 40 -29.96 7.78 -20.16
CA ARG A 40 -29.73 6.41 -19.66
C ARG A 40 -28.75 5.65 -20.56
N GLY A 41 -28.94 5.66 -21.88
CA GLY A 41 -28.06 4.99 -22.83
C GLY A 41 -26.65 5.57 -22.84
N ILE A 42 -26.49 6.90 -22.72
CA ILE A 42 -25.17 7.54 -22.56
C ILE A 42 -24.53 7.14 -21.22
N ASN A 43 -25.31 7.06 -20.15
CA ASN A 43 -24.83 6.62 -18.83
C ASN A 43 -24.43 5.13 -18.85
N ASP A 44 -25.19 4.28 -19.53
CA ASP A 44 -24.89 2.85 -19.66
C ASP A 44 -23.63 2.61 -20.52
N ALA A 45 -23.46 3.36 -21.62
CA ALA A 45 -22.24 3.33 -22.41
C ALA A 45 -21.02 3.84 -21.63
N ALA A 46 -21.16 4.93 -20.87
CA ALA A 46 -20.10 5.46 -20.01
C ALA A 46 -19.73 4.47 -18.89
N ARG A 47 -20.72 3.81 -18.27
CA ARG A 47 -20.51 2.73 -17.29
C ARG A 47 -19.77 1.55 -17.90
N ALA A 48 -20.14 1.13 -19.12
CA ALA A 48 -19.46 0.03 -19.81
C ALA A 48 -17.98 0.35 -20.08
N VAL A 49 -17.69 1.56 -20.56
CA VAL A 49 -16.30 2.03 -20.75
C VAL A 49 -15.54 2.09 -19.42
N ALA A 50 -16.17 2.58 -18.36
CA ALA A 50 -15.56 2.63 -17.04
C ALA A 50 -15.24 1.24 -16.47
N VAL A 51 -16.16 0.28 -16.62
CA VAL A 51 -15.95 -1.12 -16.23
C VAL A 51 -14.78 -1.72 -17.01
N GLN A 52 -14.74 -1.54 -18.34
CA GLN A 52 -13.68 -2.09 -19.16
C GLN A 52 -12.30 -1.53 -18.77
N SER A 53 -12.22 -0.22 -18.54
CA SER A 53 -10.99 0.43 -18.06
C SER A 53 -10.55 -0.08 -16.69
N ILE A 54 -11.48 -0.25 -15.74
CA ILE A 54 -11.17 -0.79 -14.41
C ILE A 54 -10.69 -2.25 -14.52
N GLN A 55 -11.34 -3.07 -15.34
CA GLN A 55 -10.97 -4.47 -15.54
C GLN A 55 -9.59 -4.61 -16.18
N GLN A 56 -9.24 -3.74 -17.14
CA GLN A 56 -7.90 -3.70 -17.72
C GLN A 56 -6.85 -3.39 -16.65
N VAL A 57 -7.06 -2.33 -15.87
CA VAL A 57 -6.15 -1.93 -14.78
C VAL A 57 -6.03 -3.04 -13.73
N LEU A 58 -7.14 -3.66 -13.34
CA LEU A 58 -7.14 -4.81 -12.43
C LEU A 58 -6.32 -5.99 -12.98
N GLY A 59 -6.41 -6.27 -14.28
CA GLY A 59 -5.62 -7.33 -14.92
C GLY A 59 -4.12 -7.04 -14.98
N GLU A 60 -3.73 -5.78 -15.14
CA GLU A 60 -2.33 -5.33 -15.04
C GLU A 60 -1.82 -5.44 -13.60
N LEU A 61 -2.52 -4.83 -12.66
CA LEU A 61 -2.14 -4.85 -11.23
C LEU A 61 -2.14 -6.24 -10.63
N SER A 62 -3.06 -7.13 -11.03
CA SER A 62 -3.07 -8.52 -10.57
C SER A 62 -1.83 -9.28 -11.02
N ARG A 63 -1.34 -9.02 -12.24
CA ARG A 63 -0.08 -9.63 -12.73
C ARG A 63 1.11 -9.14 -11.91
N ASP A 64 1.20 -7.84 -11.66
CA ASP A 64 2.29 -7.26 -10.87
C ASP A 64 2.23 -7.72 -9.40
N PHE A 65 1.03 -7.74 -8.81
CA PHE A 65 0.81 -8.26 -7.47
C PHE A 65 1.25 -9.71 -7.33
N ASN A 66 0.92 -10.58 -8.29
CA ASN A 66 1.35 -11.98 -8.27
C ASN A 66 2.88 -12.11 -8.30
N LYS A 67 3.61 -11.24 -9.01
CA LYS A 67 5.08 -11.23 -8.96
C LYS A 67 5.57 -10.90 -7.54
N ILE A 68 4.99 -9.87 -6.91
CA ILE A 68 5.34 -9.45 -5.54
C ILE A 68 5.09 -10.59 -4.56
N VAL A 69 3.90 -11.21 -4.62
CA VAL A 69 3.49 -12.36 -3.81
C VAL A 69 4.52 -13.48 -3.89
N VAL A 70 4.86 -13.95 -5.09
CA VAL A 70 5.77 -15.08 -5.28
C VAL A 70 7.16 -14.78 -4.72
N SER A 71 7.69 -13.59 -4.99
CA SER A 71 9.02 -13.18 -4.52
C SER A 71 9.04 -12.98 -3.00
N ALA A 72 8.09 -12.22 -2.45
CA ALA A 72 8.01 -11.93 -1.01
C ALA A 72 7.79 -13.21 -0.19
N SER A 73 6.86 -14.07 -0.60
CA SER A 73 6.59 -15.35 0.09
C SER A 73 7.81 -16.28 0.08
N THR A 74 8.69 -16.15 -0.91
CA THR A 74 9.97 -16.89 -0.93
C THR A 74 10.95 -16.37 0.11
N VAL A 75 11.06 -15.05 0.27
CA VAL A 75 11.94 -14.42 1.27
C VAL A 75 11.41 -14.65 2.69
N GLU A 76 10.13 -14.40 2.92
CA GLU A 76 9.45 -14.61 4.20
C GLU A 76 9.58 -16.05 4.67
N ARG A 77 9.32 -17.06 3.81
CA ARG A 77 9.52 -18.46 4.19
C ARG A 77 10.94 -18.77 4.65
N ARG A 78 11.95 -18.06 4.14
CA ARG A 78 13.33 -18.22 4.62
C ARG A 78 13.53 -17.55 5.97
N ILE A 79 12.99 -16.36 6.19
CA ILE A 79 13.15 -15.62 7.46
C ILE A 79 12.31 -16.26 8.58
N ASP A 80 11.06 -16.56 8.29
CA ASP A 80 10.03 -17.02 9.21
C ASP A 80 10.06 -18.55 9.41
N PHE A 81 11.05 -19.24 8.82
CA PHE A 81 11.23 -20.68 9.04
C PHE A 81 11.48 -20.97 10.53
N GLY A 82 10.57 -21.73 11.14
CA GLY A 82 10.62 -22.01 12.57
C GLY A 82 10.27 -20.80 13.45
N MET A 83 9.42 -19.89 12.95
CA MET A 83 8.86 -18.77 13.71
C MET A 83 8.31 -19.25 15.07
N ASP A 84 8.68 -18.54 16.12
CA ASP A 84 8.19 -18.74 17.49
C ASP A 84 7.29 -17.55 17.88
N ARG A 85 6.36 -17.77 18.80
CA ARG A 85 5.55 -16.68 19.39
C ARG A 85 6.42 -15.75 20.25
N ASP A 86 7.51 -16.28 20.79
CA ASP A 86 8.53 -15.54 21.50
C ASP A 86 9.52 -14.90 20.50
N ILE A 87 9.46 -13.57 20.39
CA ILE A 87 10.26 -12.79 19.45
C ILE A 87 11.77 -12.96 19.67
N GLU A 88 12.21 -13.13 20.92
CA GLU A 88 13.63 -13.30 21.22
C GLU A 88 14.14 -14.66 20.75
N LYS A 89 13.34 -15.71 20.95
CA LYS A 89 13.66 -17.05 20.42
C LYS A 89 13.70 -17.05 18.91
N TRP A 90 12.76 -16.37 18.26
CA TRP A 90 12.73 -16.27 16.81
C TRP A 90 13.95 -15.49 16.28
N GLN A 91 14.28 -14.33 16.85
CA GLN A 91 15.48 -13.57 16.52
C GLN A 91 16.76 -14.40 16.68
N ASN A 92 16.89 -15.13 17.78
CA ASN A 92 18.03 -16.01 18.04
C ASN A 92 18.14 -17.15 17.02
N SER A 93 17.00 -17.73 16.60
CA SER A 93 16.95 -18.75 15.55
C SER A 93 17.44 -18.21 14.20
N VAL A 94 16.97 -17.03 13.78
CA VAL A 94 17.40 -16.37 12.55
C VAL A 94 18.88 -16.01 12.62
N ALA A 95 19.36 -15.47 13.75
CA ALA A 95 20.77 -15.12 13.96
C ALA A 95 21.70 -16.33 13.83
N LYS A 96 21.35 -17.47 14.45
CA LYS A 96 22.11 -18.72 14.31
C LYS A 96 22.13 -19.24 12.87
N ARG A 97 21.04 -19.05 12.12
CA ARG A 97 20.98 -19.48 10.72
C ARG A 97 21.82 -18.59 9.80
N LEU A 98 21.92 -17.30 10.10
CA LEU A 98 22.86 -16.38 9.44
C LEU A 98 24.31 -16.80 9.74
N GLU A 99 24.63 -17.01 11.01
CA GLU A 99 25.98 -17.39 11.46
C GLU A 99 26.46 -18.71 10.83
N ASN A 100 25.57 -19.71 10.76
CA ASN A 100 25.89 -21.02 10.18
C ASN A 100 25.84 -21.04 8.64
N GLY A 101 25.52 -19.92 7.97
CA GLY A 101 25.40 -19.85 6.51
C GLY A 101 24.15 -20.52 5.91
N ASN A 102 23.24 -21.03 6.76
CA ASN A 102 21.98 -21.65 6.33
C ASN A 102 20.94 -20.63 5.85
N LEU A 103 21.19 -19.34 6.08
CA LEU A 103 20.38 -18.23 5.61
C LEU A 103 21.31 -17.25 4.84
N PRO A 104 21.48 -17.42 3.51
CA PRO A 104 22.44 -16.65 2.73
C PRO A 104 21.98 -15.19 2.57
N LEU A 105 22.55 -14.28 3.36
CA LEU A 105 22.15 -12.88 3.41
C LEU A 105 22.24 -12.17 2.06
N ASN A 106 23.31 -12.36 1.30
CA ASN A 106 23.48 -11.75 -0.04
C ASN A 106 22.33 -12.13 -0.99
N LYS A 107 21.84 -13.38 -0.89
CA LYS A 107 20.70 -13.83 -1.69
C LYS A 107 19.40 -13.17 -1.24
N ILE A 108 19.22 -12.98 0.07
CA ILE A 108 18.06 -12.27 0.62
C ILE A 108 18.07 -10.81 0.19
N LEU A 109 19.22 -10.13 0.26
CA LEU A 109 19.36 -8.75 -0.21
C LEU A 109 19.02 -8.61 -1.69
N SER A 110 19.52 -9.51 -2.54
CA SER A 110 19.17 -9.53 -3.96
C SER A 110 17.68 -9.82 -4.20
N ASP A 111 17.10 -10.76 -3.46
CA ASP A 111 15.67 -11.06 -3.55
C ASP A 111 14.81 -9.86 -3.07
N LEU A 112 15.23 -9.14 -2.03
CA LEU A 112 14.59 -7.92 -1.53
C LEU A 112 14.67 -6.75 -2.50
N ASP A 113 15.82 -6.55 -3.15
CA ASP A 113 16.01 -5.52 -4.18
C ASP A 113 15.08 -5.76 -5.38
N ARG A 114 14.92 -7.03 -5.79
CA ARG A 114 13.94 -7.43 -6.79
C ARG A 114 12.49 -7.16 -6.35
N ILE A 115 12.15 -7.47 -5.10
CA ILE A 115 10.80 -7.20 -4.57
C ILE A 115 10.52 -5.69 -4.56
N ARG A 116 11.51 -4.87 -4.19
CA ARG A 116 11.43 -3.41 -4.25
C ARG A 116 11.07 -2.93 -5.65
N GLU A 117 11.77 -3.42 -6.67
CA GLU A 117 11.48 -3.10 -8.07
C GLU A 117 10.05 -3.50 -8.46
N GLN A 118 9.60 -4.70 -8.06
CA GLN A 118 8.24 -5.17 -8.35
C GLN A 118 7.16 -4.32 -7.67
N ILE A 119 7.39 -3.86 -6.44
CA ILE A 119 6.49 -2.91 -5.76
C ILE A 119 6.51 -1.55 -6.45
N SER A 120 7.67 -1.10 -6.94
CA SER A 120 7.79 0.12 -7.76
C SER A 120 6.97 0.01 -9.04
N GLU A 121 7.09 -1.09 -9.78
CA GLU A 121 6.27 -1.38 -10.97
C GLU A 121 4.78 -1.30 -10.65
N PHE A 122 4.34 -1.98 -9.58
CA PHE A 122 2.93 -1.95 -9.15
C PHE A 122 2.48 -0.53 -8.80
N TYR A 123 3.30 0.23 -8.07
CA TYR A 123 3.00 1.60 -7.69
C TYR A 123 2.87 2.52 -8.90
N GLU A 124 3.76 2.43 -9.89
CA GLU A 124 3.71 3.22 -11.12
C GLU A 124 2.51 2.84 -12.00
N SER A 125 2.20 1.53 -12.10
CA SER A 125 0.98 1.04 -12.75
C SER A 125 -0.27 1.62 -12.09
N ALA A 126 -0.34 1.60 -10.75
CA ALA A 126 -1.43 2.19 -9.98
C ALA A 126 -1.49 3.73 -10.17
N ALA A 127 -0.34 4.40 -10.14
CA ALA A 127 -0.22 5.86 -10.32
C ALA A 127 -0.73 6.30 -11.69
N SER A 128 -0.28 5.64 -12.76
CA SER A 128 -0.63 5.96 -14.13
C SER A 128 -2.10 5.64 -14.44
N SER A 129 -2.67 4.61 -13.81
CA SER A 129 -4.08 4.26 -14.00
C SER A 129 -5.05 5.40 -13.68
N ARG A 130 -4.68 6.38 -12.84
CA ARG A 130 -5.51 7.56 -12.52
C ARG A 130 -5.94 8.35 -13.76
N TYR A 131 -5.09 8.40 -14.79
CA TYR A 131 -5.37 9.14 -16.02
C TYR A 131 -6.44 8.46 -16.87
N VAL A 132 -6.59 7.15 -16.72
CA VAL A 132 -7.63 6.35 -17.38
C VAL A 132 -8.89 6.28 -16.52
N LEU A 133 -8.71 6.07 -15.20
CA LEU A 133 -9.81 5.84 -14.27
C LEU A 133 -10.56 7.11 -13.88
N PHE A 134 -9.89 8.23 -13.61
CA PHE A 134 -10.58 9.44 -13.13
C PHE A 134 -11.58 10.01 -14.15
N PRO A 135 -11.25 10.12 -15.45
CA PRO A 135 -12.24 10.53 -16.45
C PRO A 135 -13.43 9.57 -16.50
N ALA A 136 -13.18 8.26 -16.48
CA ALA A 136 -14.22 7.23 -16.52
C ALA A 136 -15.13 7.23 -15.27
N LEU A 137 -14.57 7.57 -14.11
CA LEU A 137 -15.31 7.67 -12.85
C LEU A 137 -16.02 9.02 -12.69
N SER A 138 -15.55 10.09 -13.33
CA SER A 138 -16.12 11.44 -13.21
C SER A 138 -17.58 11.54 -13.69
N SER A 139 -18.01 10.65 -14.56
CA SER A 139 -19.40 10.57 -15.04
C SER A 139 -20.38 9.95 -14.04
N LEU A 140 -19.89 9.47 -12.89
CA LEU A 140 -20.70 8.82 -11.87
C LEU A 140 -21.19 9.80 -10.79
N PRO A 141 -22.41 9.63 -10.26
CA PRO A 141 -22.92 10.44 -9.15
C PRO A 141 -22.05 10.39 -7.88
N GLU A 142 -21.43 9.23 -7.63
CA GLU A 142 -20.60 8.93 -6.45
C GLU A 142 -19.09 9.25 -6.69
N SER A 143 -18.75 9.89 -7.82
CA SER A 143 -17.37 10.07 -8.30
C SER A 143 -16.42 10.72 -7.29
N LYS A 144 -16.89 11.72 -6.52
CA LYS A 144 -16.04 12.42 -5.55
C LYS A 144 -15.55 11.53 -4.41
N GLU A 145 -16.43 10.68 -3.86
CA GLU A 145 -16.05 9.76 -2.79
C GLU A 145 -15.08 8.69 -3.31
N ILE A 146 -15.37 8.14 -4.49
CA ILE A 146 -14.52 7.12 -5.13
C ILE A 146 -13.12 7.68 -5.41
N VAL A 147 -13.03 8.90 -5.97
CA VAL A 147 -11.75 9.56 -6.26
C VAL A 147 -10.98 9.90 -4.98
N SER A 148 -11.66 10.27 -3.88
CA SER A 148 -11.00 10.52 -2.59
C SER A 148 -10.36 9.25 -2.04
N ARG A 149 -11.11 8.14 -2.02
CA ARG A 149 -10.61 6.84 -1.54
C ARG A 149 -9.44 6.33 -2.39
N PHE A 150 -9.54 6.49 -3.71
CA PHE A 150 -8.43 6.15 -4.61
C PHE A 150 -7.14 6.89 -4.26
N LYS A 151 -7.22 8.20 -3.95
CA LYS A 151 -6.06 9.01 -3.53
C LYS A 151 -5.50 8.56 -2.18
N GLU A 152 -6.36 8.19 -1.23
CA GLU A 152 -5.94 7.69 0.09
C GLU A 152 -5.19 6.36 -0.03
N ASP A 153 -5.75 5.38 -0.74
CA ASP A 153 -5.12 4.07 -0.90
C ASP A 153 -3.81 4.17 -1.70
N TYR A 154 -3.76 5.06 -2.70
CA TYR A 154 -2.53 5.40 -3.41
C TYR A 154 -1.44 5.95 -2.46
N THR A 155 -1.83 6.87 -1.56
CA THR A 155 -0.90 7.42 -0.56
C THR A 155 -0.39 6.33 0.38
N ARG A 156 -1.21 5.34 0.71
CA ARG A 156 -0.79 4.19 1.54
C ARG A 156 0.23 3.31 0.83
N ILE A 157 0.01 2.97 -0.45
CA ILE A 157 0.99 2.19 -1.24
C ILE A 157 2.33 2.95 -1.32
N GLY A 158 2.29 4.26 -1.61
CA GLY A 158 3.50 5.08 -1.67
C GLY A 158 4.28 5.12 -0.35
N LYS A 159 3.59 5.18 0.79
CA LYS A 159 4.23 5.08 2.12
C LYS A 159 4.96 3.75 2.29
N VAL A 160 4.32 2.63 1.97
CA VAL A 160 4.95 1.31 2.14
C VAL A 160 6.12 1.12 1.19
N TYR A 161 6.00 1.58 -0.06
CA TYR A 161 7.11 1.60 -1.00
C TYR A 161 8.34 2.34 -0.44
N ASN A 162 8.13 3.53 0.14
CA ASN A 162 9.22 4.31 0.74
C ASN A 162 9.84 3.61 1.96
N THR A 163 9.03 3.04 2.85
CA THR A 163 9.51 2.31 4.04
C THR A 163 10.37 1.10 3.66
N LEU A 164 9.98 0.34 2.63
CA LEU A 164 10.75 -0.81 2.18
C LEU A 164 12.03 -0.42 1.41
N SER A 165 11.92 0.59 0.53
CA SER A 165 13.00 0.99 -0.39
C SER A 165 14.09 1.83 0.30
N GLY A 166 13.69 2.84 1.06
CA GLY A 166 14.60 3.79 1.71
C GLY A 166 15.04 3.34 3.10
N GLY A 167 14.14 2.73 3.88
CA GLY A 167 14.42 2.39 5.28
C GLY A 167 15.09 1.04 5.49
N ARG A 168 14.38 -0.06 5.24
CA ARG A 168 14.83 -1.38 5.75
C ARG A 168 15.92 -2.04 4.91
N LEU A 169 15.81 -2.00 3.58
CA LEU A 169 16.81 -2.61 2.69
C LEU A 169 18.16 -1.89 2.76
N ALA A 170 18.13 -0.56 2.77
CA ALA A 170 19.33 0.26 2.88
C ALA A 170 20.02 0.04 4.24
N LEU A 171 19.28 0.08 5.35
CA LEU A 171 19.80 -0.26 6.68
C LEU A 171 20.43 -1.66 6.73
N LEU A 172 19.77 -2.67 6.17
CA LEU A 172 20.29 -4.04 6.16
C LEU A 172 21.61 -4.14 5.37
N THR A 173 21.72 -3.39 4.27
CA THR A 173 22.91 -3.32 3.43
C THR A 173 24.07 -2.61 4.13
N GLU A 174 23.81 -1.42 4.68
CA GLU A 174 24.82 -0.63 5.41
C GLU A 174 25.31 -1.37 6.65
N LEU A 175 24.41 -1.99 7.42
CA LEU A 175 24.77 -2.77 8.60
C LEU A 175 25.58 -4.02 8.22
N GLN A 176 25.23 -4.72 7.14
CA GLN A 176 26.04 -5.84 6.66
C GLN A 176 27.47 -5.38 6.31
N GLN A 177 27.61 -4.26 5.60
CA GLN A 177 28.91 -3.72 5.23
C GLN A 177 29.72 -3.36 6.47
N LEU A 178 29.10 -2.73 7.46
CA LEU A 178 29.73 -2.40 8.73
C LEU A 178 30.20 -3.66 9.49
N ILE A 179 29.34 -4.67 9.62
CA ILE A 179 29.67 -5.93 10.31
C ILE A 179 30.82 -6.65 9.58
N SER A 180 30.75 -6.75 8.26
CA SER A 180 31.76 -7.41 7.44
C SER A 180 33.09 -6.68 7.52
N GLY A 181 33.07 -5.36 7.44
CA GLY A 181 34.25 -4.50 7.59
C GLY A 181 34.90 -4.65 8.96
N ILE A 182 34.12 -4.63 10.05
CA ILE A 182 34.62 -4.87 11.41
C ILE A 182 35.25 -6.25 11.53
N ALA A 183 34.62 -7.29 10.98
CA ALA A 183 35.14 -8.65 11.01
C ALA A 183 36.48 -8.75 10.27
N GLU A 184 36.56 -8.22 9.05
CA GLU A 184 37.78 -8.19 8.24
C GLU A 184 38.90 -7.39 8.94
N TYR A 185 38.57 -6.22 9.48
CA TYR A 185 39.54 -5.39 10.19
C TYR A 185 40.14 -6.12 11.40
N ARG A 186 39.31 -6.83 12.19
CA ARG A 186 39.78 -7.64 13.33
C ARG A 186 40.65 -8.83 12.92
N THR A 187 40.46 -9.39 11.73
CA THR A 187 41.37 -10.44 11.23
C THR A 187 42.76 -9.89 10.93
N THR A 188 42.84 -8.66 10.42
CA THR A 188 44.08 -7.97 10.06
C THR A 188 44.76 -7.31 11.28
N HIS A 189 43.98 -6.77 12.22
CA HIS A 189 44.44 -6.03 13.40
C HIS A 189 43.94 -6.69 14.69
N ARG A 190 44.47 -7.87 15.01
CA ARG A 190 44.01 -8.71 16.13
C ARG A 190 44.03 -8.04 17.51
N ASN A 191 44.84 -7.00 17.69
CA ASN A 191 45.00 -6.25 18.94
C ASN A 191 44.32 -4.88 18.92
N ALA A 192 43.58 -4.54 17.86
CA ALA A 192 42.92 -3.25 17.76
C ALA A 192 41.92 -3.06 18.90
N GLY A 193 42.11 -1.98 19.67
CA GLY A 193 41.20 -1.60 20.73
C GLY A 193 39.88 -1.03 20.21
N THR A 194 38.92 -0.83 21.11
CA THR A 194 37.62 -0.21 20.78
C THR A 194 37.79 1.18 20.17
N GLY A 195 38.80 1.95 20.59
CA GLY A 195 39.08 3.29 20.04
C GLY A 195 39.43 3.27 18.55
N GLU A 196 40.29 2.33 18.13
CA GLU A 196 40.67 2.18 16.72
C GLU A 196 39.49 1.76 15.84
N LEU A 197 38.60 0.90 16.36
CA LEU A 197 37.36 0.53 15.67
C LEU A 197 36.43 1.73 15.50
N VAL A 198 36.30 2.58 16.52
CA VAL A 198 35.50 3.80 16.42
C VAL A 198 36.08 4.74 15.37
N GLU A 199 37.38 5.02 15.41
CA GLU A 199 38.02 5.90 14.42
C GLU A 199 37.90 5.38 12.98
N THR A 200 38.03 4.07 12.79
CA THR A 200 37.97 3.44 11.47
C THR A 200 36.56 3.42 10.89
N PHE A 201 35.56 3.13 11.72
CA PHE A 201 34.18 2.88 11.28
C PHE A 201 33.19 4.02 11.63
N GLN A 202 33.67 5.15 12.17
CA GLN A 202 32.82 6.29 12.54
C GLN A 202 31.94 6.79 11.41
N SER A 203 32.44 6.83 10.17
CA SER A 203 31.69 7.37 9.02
C SER A 203 30.53 6.45 8.64
N GLN A 204 30.75 5.14 8.64
CA GLN A 204 29.71 4.13 8.41
C GLN A 204 28.70 4.08 9.57
N ALA A 205 29.16 4.23 10.81
CA ALA A 205 28.26 4.34 11.95
C ALA A 205 27.42 5.62 11.88
N ALA A 206 28.02 6.74 11.47
CA ALA A 206 27.33 8.01 11.31
C ALA A 206 26.28 7.97 10.20
N SER A 207 26.53 7.29 9.06
CA SER A 207 25.51 7.13 8.02
C SER A 207 24.27 6.42 8.56
N ILE A 208 24.47 5.39 9.38
CA ILE A 208 23.36 4.67 10.02
C ILE A 208 22.66 5.51 11.10
N VAL A 209 23.41 6.20 11.96
CA VAL A 209 22.84 6.93 13.12
C VAL A 209 22.10 8.19 12.71
N LEU A 210 22.58 8.89 11.68
CA LEU A 210 22.03 10.18 11.25
C LEU A 210 20.92 10.05 10.22
N ASP A 211 20.61 8.83 9.75
CA ASP A 211 19.50 8.61 8.84
C ASP A 211 18.16 8.59 9.61
N ALA A 212 17.25 9.46 9.18
CA ALA A 212 15.92 9.59 9.78
C ALA A 212 15.06 8.34 9.60
N ASP A 213 15.25 7.59 8.53
CA ASP A 213 14.51 6.36 8.26
C ASP A 213 14.94 5.22 9.20
N TYR A 214 16.12 5.33 9.83
CA TYR A 214 16.66 4.33 10.75
C TYR A 214 16.46 4.71 12.23
N ALA A 215 15.99 5.93 12.49
CA ALA A 215 15.98 6.54 13.82
C ALA A 215 15.30 5.67 14.89
N ASP A 216 14.16 5.04 14.57
CA ASP A 216 13.45 4.15 15.50
C ASP A 216 14.28 2.93 15.90
N TRP A 217 15.03 2.36 14.95
CA TRP A 217 15.90 1.22 15.21
C TRP A 217 17.15 1.65 15.99
N VAL A 218 17.76 2.78 15.61
CA VAL A 218 18.93 3.33 16.30
C VAL A 218 18.60 3.74 17.74
N ALA A 219 17.40 4.27 17.99
CA ALA A 219 16.94 4.61 19.34
C ALA A 219 16.87 3.38 20.27
N SER A 220 16.79 2.15 19.73
CA SER A 220 16.80 0.93 20.57
C SER A 220 18.13 0.70 21.30
N PHE A 221 19.22 1.35 20.87
CA PHE A 221 20.51 1.34 21.54
C PHE A 221 20.60 2.34 22.70
N LEU A 222 19.59 3.20 22.86
CA LEU A 222 19.55 4.22 23.89
C LEU A 222 18.59 3.85 25.05
N PRO A 223 18.80 4.43 26.25
CA PRO A 223 17.85 4.37 27.36
C PRO A 223 16.44 4.81 26.91
N GLN A 224 15.41 4.22 27.50
CA GLN A 224 14.02 4.42 27.05
C GLN A 224 13.59 5.89 27.11
N GLU A 225 14.04 6.59 28.14
CA GLU A 225 13.82 8.00 28.42
C GLU A 225 14.43 8.94 27.36
N GLU A 226 15.48 8.50 26.66
CA GLU A 226 16.20 9.30 25.66
C GLU A 226 15.71 9.06 24.23
N ARG A 227 14.96 7.98 23.98
CA ARG A 227 14.54 7.54 22.63
C ARG A 227 13.73 8.59 21.89
N ALA A 228 12.72 9.16 22.56
CA ALA A 228 11.82 10.12 21.94
C ALA A 228 12.57 11.40 21.52
N GLU A 229 13.49 11.86 22.37
CA GLU A 229 14.32 13.03 22.08
C GLU A 229 15.31 12.76 20.95
N PHE A 230 15.94 11.58 20.92
CA PHE A 230 16.81 11.17 19.81
C PHE A 230 16.05 11.20 18.48
N ILE A 231 14.89 10.54 18.41
CA ILE A 231 14.10 10.45 17.18
C ILE A 231 13.70 11.85 16.70
N ARG A 232 13.22 12.71 17.62
CA ARG A 232 12.85 14.10 17.32
C ARG A 232 14.03 14.87 16.70
N ARG A 233 15.21 14.76 17.31
CA ARG A 233 16.42 15.46 16.86
C ARG A 233 16.91 15.00 15.50
N ILE A 234 16.90 13.69 15.22
CA ILE A 234 17.25 13.17 13.89
C ILE A 234 16.26 13.66 12.84
N GLN A 235 14.95 13.64 13.12
CA GLN A 235 13.92 14.12 12.20
C GLN A 235 14.03 15.61 11.89
N GLU A 236 14.38 16.43 12.88
CA GLU A 236 14.58 17.88 12.74
C GLU A 236 15.96 18.25 12.20
N ARG A 237 16.87 17.27 12.05
CA ARG A 237 18.30 17.47 11.73
C ARG A 237 19.01 18.37 12.75
N ASP A 238 18.60 18.29 14.01
CA ASP A 238 19.19 19.02 15.12
C ASP A 238 20.25 18.17 15.83
N TYR A 239 21.50 18.35 15.39
CA TYR A 239 22.65 17.61 15.91
C TYR A 239 23.38 18.33 17.06
N ALA A 240 22.80 19.39 17.65
CA ALA A 240 23.41 20.13 18.75
C ALA A 240 23.42 19.38 20.09
N GLY A 241 24.56 19.27 20.78
CA GLY A 241 24.70 18.44 21.99
C GLY A 241 25.02 16.99 21.60
N THR A 242 26.32 16.73 21.44
CA THR A 242 26.90 15.55 20.77
C THR A 242 26.77 14.23 21.53
N ASP A 243 26.40 14.27 22.81
CA ASP A 243 26.46 13.10 23.68
C ASP A 243 25.47 12.02 23.26
N LEU A 244 24.24 12.38 22.90
CA LEU A 244 23.20 11.43 22.51
C LEU A 244 23.51 10.72 21.19
N ILE A 245 24.03 11.47 20.21
CA ILE A 245 24.48 10.95 18.91
C ILE A 245 25.69 10.05 19.11
N SER A 246 26.65 10.47 19.95
CA SER A 246 27.84 9.69 20.26
C SER A 246 27.49 8.37 20.96
N GLN A 247 26.54 8.40 21.90
CA GLN A 247 26.03 7.19 22.55
C GLN A 247 25.37 6.24 21.55
N ALA A 248 24.52 6.76 20.66
CA ALA A 248 23.90 5.96 19.60
C ALA A 248 24.96 5.34 18.67
N MET A 249 25.98 6.10 18.25
CA MET A 249 27.10 5.61 17.44
C MET A 249 27.87 4.49 18.14
N LEU A 250 28.22 4.67 19.42
CA LEU A 250 28.90 3.65 20.21
C LEU A 250 28.04 2.39 20.38
N GLY A 251 26.73 2.56 20.56
CA GLY A 251 25.77 1.47 20.62
C GLY A 251 25.71 0.66 19.32
N VAL A 252 25.60 1.33 18.17
CA VAL A 252 25.58 0.70 16.85
C VAL A 252 26.91 -0.03 16.59
N LEU A 253 28.05 0.64 16.79
CA LEU A 253 29.38 0.04 16.58
C LEU A 253 29.63 -1.14 17.52
N GLY A 254 29.37 -0.96 18.82
CA GLY A 254 29.53 -2.02 19.82
C GLY A 254 28.60 -3.20 19.53
N GLY A 255 27.37 -2.94 19.10
CA GLY A 255 26.41 -3.94 18.68
C GLY A 255 26.86 -4.71 17.43
N ALA A 256 27.27 -4.01 16.37
CA ALA A 256 27.77 -4.62 15.14
C ALA A 256 29.00 -5.51 15.42
N ALA A 257 29.88 -5.05 16.31
CA ALA A 257 31.11 -5.74 16.66
C ALA A 257 30.93 -6.96 17.57
N SER A 258 29.88 -7.01 18.40
CA SER A 258 29.67 -8.08 19.39
C SER A 258 28.52 -9.04 19.03
N ARG A 259 27.50 -8.55 18.34
CA ARG A 259 26.25 -9.27 18.09
C ARG A 259 25.68 -8.99 16.69
N GLY A 260 26.55 -8.82 15.69
CA GLY A 260 26.16 -8.45 14.31
C GLY A 260 25.05 -9.32 13.70
N HIS A 261 25.14 -10.65 13.82
CA HIS A 261 24.09 -11.56 13.31
C HIS A 261 22.73 -11.36 14.01
N ALA A 262 22.71 -11.00 15.30
CA ALA A 262 21.48 -10.72 16.02
C ALA A 262 20.82 -9.41 15.54
N LEU A 263 21.63 -8.39 15.25
CA LEU A 263 21.14 -7.13 14.68
C LEU A 263 20.58 -7.33 13.26
N LEU A 264 21.27 -8.09 12.42
CA LEU A 264 20.78 -8.47 11.08
C LEU A 264 19.47 -9.26 11.17
N ALA A 265 19.37 -10.21 12.11
CA ALA A 265 18.16 -10.99 12.34
C ALA A 265 16.96 -10.11 12.74
N GLN A 266 17.19 -9.13 13.62
CA GLN A 266 16.17 -8.17 14.02
C GLN A 266 15.62 -7.40 12.81
N ILE A 267 16.50 -6.86 11.97
CA ILE A 267 16.09 -6.10 10.77
C ILE A 267 15.40 -6.99 9.74
N LEU A 268 15.86 -8.22 9.55
CA LEU A 268 15.22 -9.19 8.64
C LEU A 268 13.79 -9.52 9.08
N ILE A 269 13.56 -9.71 10.39
CA ILE A 269 12.22 -9.96 10.93
C ILE A 269 11.28 -8.77 10.69
N PHE A 270 11.76 -7.55 10.94
CA PHE A 270 10.98 -6.35 10.61
C PHE A 270 10.72 -6.24 9.11
N THR A 271 11.71 -6.55 8.28
CA THR A 271 11.55 -6.55 6.82
C THR A 271 10.50 -7.55 6.37
N SER A 272 10.47 -8.76 6.96
CA SER A 272 9.44 -9.77 6.69
C SER A 272 8.04 -9.24 6.99
N SER A 273 7.85 -8.59 8.15
CA SER A 273 6.57 -7.95 8.50
C SER A 273 6.18 -6.81 7.55
N GLU A 274 7.13 -6.01 7.10
CA GLU A 274 6.89 -4.93 6.15
C GLU A 274 6.48 -5.46 4.77
N LEU A 275 7.06 -6.57 4.31
CA LEU A 275 6.65 -7.23 3.07
C LEU A 275 5.18 -7.70 3.13
N GLN A 276 4.76 -8.28 4.25
CA GLN A 276 3.36 -8.67 4.46
C GLN A 276 2.43 -7.45 4.42
N SER A 277 2.83 -6.35 5.07
CA SER A 277 2.10 -5.08 5.04
C SER A 277 1.99 -4.52 3.61
N ALA A 278 3.08 -4.56 2.83
CA ALA A 278 3.10 -4.14 1.43
C ALA A 278 2.11 -4.92 0.58
N ARG A 279 2.11 -6.26 0.69
CA ARG A 279 1.15 -7.09 -0.03
C ARG A 279 -0.28 -6.79 0.38
N LYS A 280 -0.53 -6.59 1.67
CA LYS A 280 -1.85 -6.21 2.17
C LYS A 280 -2.33 -4.89 1.53
N GLN A 281 -1.50 -3.85 1.49
CA GLN A 281 -1.90 -2.57 0.87
C GLN A 281 -2.15 -2.70 -0.65
N CYS A 282 -1.33 -3.49 -1.36
CA CYS A 282 -1.56 -3.74 -2.78
C CYS A 282 -2.89 -4.48 -3.02
N LYS A 283 -3.19 -5.49 -2.18
CA LYS A 283 -4.45 -6.25 -2.21
C LYS A 283 -5.67 -5.37 -1.93
N GLU A 284 -5.58 -4.50 -0.93
CA GLU A 284 -6.65 -3.54 -0.58
C GLU A 284 -7.01 -2.63 -1.76
N PHE A 285 -6.00 -2.11 -2.46
CA PHE A 285 -6.21 -1.27 -3.64
C PHE A 285 -6.94 -2.02 -4.76
N MET A 286 -6.57 -3.28 -5.01
CA MET A 286 -7.26 -4.11 -5.99
C MET A 286 -8.71 -4.44 -5.56
N ILE A 287 -8.95 -4.69 -4.28
CA ILE A 287 -10.30 -4.92 -3.75
C ILE A 287 -11.19 -3.69 -3.95
N MET A 288 -10.64 -2.50 -3.71
CA MET A 288 -11.34 -1.24 -3.97
C MET A 288 -11.72 -1.09 -5.45
N LEU A 289 -10.80 -1.36 -6.37
CA LEU A 289 -11.09 -1.36 -7.80
C LEU A 289 -12.14 -2.42 -8.19
N ALA A 290 -12.06 -3.63 -7.62
CA ALA A 290 -13.04 -4.69 -7.85
C ALA A 290 -14.44 -4.30 -7.34
N ALA A 291 -14.52 -3.68 -6.16
CA ALA A 291 -15.77 -3.16 -5.61
C ALA A 291 -16.40 -2.08 -6.50
N ILE A 292 -15.58 -1.15 -7.02
CA ILE A 292 -16.05 -0.12 -7.96
C ILE A 292 -16.54 -0.77 -9.26
N SER A 293 -15.80 -1.73 -9.81
CA SER A 293 -16.23 -2.49 -11.00
C SER A 293 -17.57 -3.19 -10.77
N SER A 294 -17.73 -3.89 -9.64
CA SER A 294 -18.96 -4.59 -9.28
C SER A 294 -20.15 -3.62 -9.13
N ARG A 295 -19.92 -2.48 -8.46
CA ARG A 295 -20.93 -1.42 -8.31
C ARG A 295 -21.41 -0.89 -9.66
N LEU A 296 -20.50 -0.73 -10.62
CA LEU A 296 -20.82 -0.24 -11.96
C LEU A 296 -21.59 -1.23 -12.83
N GLN A 297 -21.32 -2.53 -12.64
CA GLN A 297 -22.03 -3.62 -13.32
C GLN A 297 -23.41 -3.88 -12.71
N SER A 298 -23.58 -3.62 -11.42
CA SER A 298 -24.88 -3.75 -10.76
C SER A 298 -25.89 -2.73 -11.28
N LYS A 299 -27.01 -3.23 -11.81
CA LYS A 299 -28.18 -2.39 -12.15
C LYS A 299 -28.95 -1.95 -10.91
N ASP A 300 -28.71 -2.61 -9.77
CA ASP A 300 -29.35 -2.34 -8.50
C ASP A 300 -28.44 -1.50 -7.58
N ASN A 301 -29.03 -0.54 -6.85
CA ASN A 301 -28.32 0.29 -5.89
C ASN A 301 -28.23 -0.36 -4.48
N GLY A 302 -28.37 -1.68 -4.40
CA GLY A 302 -28.54 -2.41 -3.14
C GLY A 302 -27.34 -2.33 -2.19
N LEU A 303 -26.12 -2.26 -2.72
CA LEU A 303 -24.89 -2.12 -1.93
C LEU A 303 -24.06 -0.94 -2.44
N SER A 304 -23.64 -0.10 -1.50
CA SER A 304 -22.67 0.98 -1.73
C SER A 304 -21.26 0.42 -1.91
N VAL A 305 -20.35 1.21 -2.51
CA VAL A 305 -18.94 0.82 -2.67
C VAL A 305 -18.28 0.43 -1.33
N PRO A 306 -18.47 1.16 -0.20
CA PRO A 306 -17.92 0.74 1.09
C PRO A 306 -18.43 -0.63 1.57
N GLN A 307 -19.71 -0.94 1.34
CA GLN A 307 -20.28 -2.24 1.71
C GLN A 307 -19.72 -3.36 0.84
N LEU A 308 -19.52 -3.11 -0.46
CA LEU A 308 -18.87 -4.07 -1.35
C LEU A 308 -17.40 -4.30 -0.96
N ILE A 309 -16.67 -3.26 -0.57
CA ILE A 309 -15.29 -3.40 -0.05
C ILE A 309 -15.29 -4.28 1.21
N ALA A 310 -16.19 -4.00 2.17
CA ALA A 310 -16.27 -4.78 3.40
C ALA A 310 -16.58 -6.25 3.14
N MET A 311 -17.52 -6.52 2.22
CA MET A 311 -17.86 -7.88 1.79
C MET A 311 -16.67 -8.57 1.10
N LEU A 312 -16.00 -7.89 0.19
CA LEU A 312 -14.86 -8.45 -0.54
C LEU A 312 -13.63 -8.67 0.36
N ARG A 313 -13.48 -7.91 1.46
CA ARG A 313 -12.43 -8.10 2.46
C ARG A 313 -12.60 -9.37 3.29
N ASP A 314 -13.84 -9.83 3.43
CA ASP A 314 -14.22 -10.96 4.27
C ASP A 314 -13.47 -12.25 3.88
N GLU A 315 -13.36 -13.17 4.84
CA GLU A 315 -12.72 -14.48 4.65
C GLU A 315 -13.39 -15.30 3.55
N GLU A 316 -14.69 -15.10 3.33
CA GLU A 316 -15.41 -15.79 2.26
C GLU A 316 -14.94 -15.40 0.85
N TYR A 317 -14.31 -14.23 0.68
CA TYR A 317 -13.91 -13.69 -0.62
C TYR A 317 -12.40 -13.59 -0.74
N PHE A 318 -11.83 -12.42 -0.44
CA PHE A 318 -10.40 -12.22 -0.60
C PHE A 318 -9.64 -12.47 0.69
N ALA A 319 -10.26 -12.65 1.86
CA ALA A 319 -9.57 -13.00 3.10
C ALA A 319 -8.32 -12.12 3.34
N VAL A 320 -8.53 -10.81 3.45
CA VAL A 320 -7.43 -9.83 3.49
C VAL A 320 -6.48 -10.05 4.67
N GLU A 321 -7.01 -10.51 5.80
CA GLU A 321 -6.23 -10.73 7.02
C GLU A 321 -5.57 -12.12 7.07
N SER A 322 -6.18 -13.14 6.46
CA SER A 322 -5.76 -14.54 6.59
C SER A 322 -5.10 -15.13 5.35
N GLU A 323 -5.35 -14.60 4.15
CA GLU A 323 -4.76 -15.06 2.88
C GLU A 323 -3.88 -14.00 2.20
N VAL A 324 -2.92 -13.45 2.94
CA VAL A 324 -1.80 -12.68 2.34
C VAL A 324 -0.67 -13.65 1.97
N ARG A 325 -1.01 -14.70 1.21
CA ARG A 325 -0.04 -15.67 0.68
C ARG A 325 0.54 -15.25 -0.65
#